data_AF-D4D913-F1
#
_entry.id   AF-D4D913-F1
#
_cell.length_a   1.000
_cell.length_b   1.000
_cell.length_c   1.000
_cell.angle_alpha   90.00
_cell.angle_beta   90.00
_cell.angle_gamma   90.00
#
_symmetry.space_group_name_H-M   'P 1'
#
loop_
_entity.id
_entity.type
_entity.pdbx_description
1 polymer ?
#
loop_
_entity_poly.entity_id
_entity_poly.type
_entity_poly.pdbx_seq_one_letter_code
_entity_poly.pdbx_strand_id
1 'polypeptide(L)'
;MYMSMLGLAAFLDWQGGLKTVQGIICFGIGAMVGWPFAGALAIPFLLEEIAVAWSLGDIAPAIKRVLEGVVKCLLILSVVVLVDSIFYRQFALVPWNIVAYNVFGGSGKGPNIFGTEPWTFYFKNILLNFNMWAVLALSSIPLLVLQALFRPHKTSAQTLFRSVTLVMPFYMWFAIFTLQPHKEERFMYPAYPFLALNASISLHIVLAYIGSSDPGTLVGKIPAKVKLIITVIPVLLAINIGLLRTVGMVTAYSASLQVFDALLQTDGAPPEGFVCYGKEWYRYPSSFFLPNNNLRAKFVQSEFRGLLPGEFAESGAGLGYFPGTWTVPKGMNDRNLEDPEKYTDISQCTYLVDSYFPGDKETKPEPHYILDTEMWEKVSCKPFLDTRRTGVLGRTIWIPNLPFIPNKYQRVWGEYCLLKRRTA
;
A
#
# COMPACT_ATOMS: atom_id res chain seq x y z
N MET A 1 -1.66 -6.45 6.28
CA MET A 1 -2.83 -5.68 6.77
C MET A 1 -3.85 -6.60 7.42
N TYR A 2 -4.58 -7.43 6.67
CA TYR A 2 -5.69 -8.24 7.22
C TYR A 2 -5.26 -9.15 8.39
N MET A 3 -4.15 -9.87 8.23
CA MET A 3 -3.61 -10.70 9.32
C MET A 3 -3.16 -9.90 10.54
N SER A 4 -2.66 -8.68 10.33
CA SER A 4 -2.33 -7.76 11.43
C SER A 4 -3.59 -7.28 12.17
N MET A 5 -4.69 -7.06 11.45
CA MET A 5 -6.00 -6.72 12.02
C MET A 5 -6.59 -7.90 12.83
N LEU A 6 -6.52 -9.12 12.30
CA LEU A 6 -6.97 -10.33 13.00
C LEU A 6 -6.09 -10.62 14.24
N GLY A 7 -4.78 -10.43 14.14
CA GLY A 7 -3.87 -10.55 15.26
C GLY A 7 -4.18 -9.55 16.36
N LEU A 8 -4.37 -8.27 16.00
CA LEU A 8 -4.83 -7.23 16.94
C LEU A 8 -6.16 -7.60 17.60
N ALA A 9 -7.15 -8.06 16.82
CA ALA A 9 -8.44 -8.48 17.35
C ALA A 9 -8.31 -9.63 18.36
N ALA A 10 -7.46 -10.62 18.09
CA ALA A 10 -7.18 -11.71 19.02
C ALA A 10 -6.57 -11.20 20.33
N PHE A 11 -5.62 -10.25 20.27
CA PHE A 11 -5.07 -9.67 21.50
C PHE A 11 -6.07 -8.81 22.27
N LEU A 12 -7.03 -8.17 21.60
CA LEU A 12 -8.10 -7.38 22.23
C LEU A 12 -9.17 -8.24 22.89
N ASP A 13 -9.40 -9.46 22.41
CA ASP A 13 -10.47 -10.33 22.87
C ASP A 13 -10.07 -11.14 24.10
N TRP A 14 -10.78 -10.89 25.20
CA TRP A 14 -10.58 -11.56 26.50
C TRP A 14 -11.71 -12.56 26.81
N GLN A 15 -12.70 -12.70 25.93
CA GLN A 15 -13.80 -13.64 26.13
C GLN A 15 -13.27 -15.08 26.06
N GLY A 16 -13.43 -15.81 27.17
CA GLY A 16 -12.94 -17.19 27.28
C GLY A 16 -11.43 -17.33 27.52
N GLY A 17 -10.73 -16.25 27.87
CA GLY A 17 -9.30 -16.25 28.20
C GLY A 17 -8.41 -15.54 27.18
N LEU A 18 -7.10 -15.56 27.42
CA LEU A 18 -6.10 -14.91 26.56
C LEU A 18 -5.94 -15.67 25.23
N LYS A 19 -6.18 -14.98 24.10
CA LYS A 19 -6.04 -15.55 22.75
C LYS A 19 -4.65 -15.33 22.13
N THR A 20 -3.61 -15.35 22.96
CA THR A 20 -2.20 -15.16 22.56
C THR A 20 -1.79 -16.04 21.39
N VAL A 21 -2.10 -17.34 21.46
CA VAL A 21 -1.73 -18.32 20.44
C VAL A 21 -2.35 -17.93 19.09
N GLN A 22 -3.62 -17.52 19.08
CA GLN A 22 -4.30 -17.05 17.88
C GLN A 22 -3.65 -15.76 17.34
N GLY A 23 -3.33 -14.82 18.22
CA GLY A 23 -2.62 -13.59 17.86
C GLY A 23 -1.27 -13.86 17.18
N ILE A 24 -0.46 -14.75 17.78
CA ILE A 24 0.84 -15.18 17.23
C ILE A 24 0.67 -15.83 15.86
N ILE A 25 -0.31 -16.73 15.69
CA ILE A 25 -0.58 -17.37 14.40
C ILE A 25 -0.96 -16.34 13.34
N CYS A 26 -1.86 -15.39 13.65
CA CYS A 26 -2.26 -14.36 12.71
C CYS A 26 -1.06 -13.51 12.26
N PHE A 27 -0.26 -12.97 13.19
CA PHE A 27 0.95 -12.23 12.83
C PHE A 27 1.97 -13.10 12.09
N GLY A 28 2.11 -14.36 12.50
CA GLY A 28 2.97 -15.35 11.86
C GLY A 28 2.60 -15.60 10.41
N ILE A 29 1.32 -15.87 10.10
CA ILE A 29 0.82 -16.01 8.73
C ILE A 29 1.10 -14.74 7.94
N GLY A 30 0.85 -13.57 8.53
CA GLY A 30 1.18 -12.28 7.93
C GLY A 30 2.67 -12.13 7.57
N ALA A 31 3.56 -12.65 8.41
CA ALA A 31 5.00 -12.61 8.19
C ALA A 31 5.48 -13.66 7.17
N MET A 32 4.99 -14.89 7.26
CA MET A 32 5.48 -16.03 6.48
C MET A 32 4.89 -16.08 5.08
N VAL A 33 3.60 -15.79 4.92
CA VAL A 33 2.90 -15.83 3.62
C VAL A 33 2.88 -14.46 2.95
N GLY A 34 2.78 -13.40 3.75
CA GLY A 34 2.70 -12.02 3.26
C GLY A 34 4.06 -11.37 3.14
N TRP A 35 4.51 -10.76 4.24
CA TRP A 35 5.76 -10.00 4.27
C TRP A 35 6.45 -10.13 5.63
N PRO A 36 7.69 -10.66 5.71
CA PRO A 36 8.32 -11.07 6.97
C PRO A 36 8.39 -9.98 8.04
N PHE A 37 8.62 -8.74 7.62
CA PHE A 37 8.75 -7.62 8.56
C PHE A 37 7.46 -7.36 9.34
N ALA A 38 6.28 -7.70 8.79
CA ALA A 38 5.00 -7.49 9.47
C ALA A 38 4.90 -8.27 10.81
N GLY A 39 5.72 -9.31 11.01
CA GLY A 39 5.82 -10.02 12.28
C GLY A 39 6.26 -9.13 13.45
N ALA A 40 7.02 -8.05 13.19
CA ALA A 40 7.45 -7.11 14.21
C ALA A 40 6.27 -6.45 14.96
N LEU A 41 5.11 -6.32 14.30
CA LEU A 41 3.90 -5.72 14.91
C LEU A 41 3.34 -6.53 16.09
N ALA A 42 3.75 -7.80 16.25
CA ALA A 42 3.40 -8.61 17.42
C ALA A 42 4.19 -8.23 18.68
N ILE A 43 5.37 -7.59 18.53
CA ILE A 43 6.32 -7.38 19.63
C ILE A 43 5.68 -6.67 20.83
N PRO A 44 4.97 -5.54 20.69
CA PRO A 44 4.39 -4.86 21.85
C PRO A 44 3.44 -5.74 22.66
N PHE A 45 2.62 -6.56 21.99
CA PHE A 45 1.66 -7.45 22.66
C PHE A 45 2.35 -8.59 23.41
N LEU A 46 3.41 -9.17 22.83
CA LEU A 46 4.17 -10.22 23.50
C LEU A 46 4.95 -9.68 24.70
N LEU A 47 5.50 -8.47 24.60
CA LEU A 47 6.16 -7.80 25.72
C LEU A 47 5.17 -7.51 26.85
N GLU A 48 3.95 -7.08 26.52
CA GLU A 48 2.89 -6.87 27.51
C GLU A 48 2.54 -8.16 28.24
N GLU A 49 2.35 -9.26 27.52
CA GLU A 49 2.01 -10.54 28.13
C GLU A 49 3.11 -11.03 29.07
N ILE A 50 4.39 -10.90 28.66
CA ILE A 50 5.53 -11.23 29.52
C ILE A 50 5.56 -10.34 30.76
N ALA A 51 5.34 -9.02 30.60
CA ALA A 51 5.33 -8.08 31.72
C ALA A 51 4.19 -8.36 32.71
N VAL A 52 2.98 -8.68 32.23
CA VAL A 52 1.84 -9.05 33.07
C VAL A 52 2.12 -10.37 33.80
N ALA A 53 2.64 -11.38 33.08
CA ALA A 53 2.98 -12.68 33.66
C ALA A 53 4.07 -12.56 34.74
N TRP A 54 5.08 -11.71 34.50
CA TRP A 54 6.12 -11.40 35.48
C TRP A 54 5.54 -10.74 36.74
N SER A 55 4.67 -9.75 36.57
CA SER A 55 4.04 -9.03 37.68
C SER A 55 3.14 -9.93 38.56
N LEU A 56 2.43 -10.87 37.93
CA LEU A 56 1.55 -11.82 38.63
C LEU A 56 2.27 -13.07 39.16
N GLY A 57 3.57 -13.24 38.85
CA GLY A 57 4.34 -14.43 39.21
C GLY A 57 3.98 -15.70 38.42
N ASP A 58 3.23 -15.57 37.31
CA ASP A 58 2.68 -16.68 36.53
C ASP A 58 3.31 -16.76 35.13
N ILE A 59 4.64 -16.90 35.10
CA ILE A 59 5.45 -16.85 33.87
C ILE A 59 5.31 -18.15 33.05
N ALA A 60 5.18 -19.31 33.71
CA ALA A 60 5.19 -20.60 33.02
C ALA A 60 4.04 -20.77 32.01
N PRO A 61 2.77 -20.40 32.30
CA PRO A 61 1.69 -20.45 31.33
C PRO A 61 1.88 -19.47 30.16
N ALA A 62 2.46 -18.29 30.41
CA ALA A 62 2.77 -17.32 29.36
C ALA A 62 3.81 -17.87 28.39
N ILE A 63 4.91 -18.43 28.90
CA ILE A 63 5.93 -19.10 28.07
C ILE A 63 5.30 -20.24 27.28
N LYS A 64 4.44 -21.06 27.92
CA LYS A 64 3.75 -22.18 27.24
C LYS A 64 2.91 -21.68 26.07
N ARG A 65 2.12 -20.61 26.23
CA ARG A 65 1.30 -20.03 25.14
C ARG A 65 2.16 -19.49 24.01
N VAL A 66 3.26 -18.79 24.33
CA VAL A 66 4.18 -18.27 23.32
C VAL A 66 4.84 -19.41 22.54
N LEU A 67 5.35 -20.43 23.23
CA LEU A 67 5.94 -21.61 22.61
C LEU A 67 4.94 -22.37 21.74
N GLU A 68 3.70 -22.54 22.20
CA GLU A 68 2.64 -23.15 21.41
C GLU A 68 2.36 -22.36 20.12
N GLY A 69 2.30 -21.03 20.22
CA GLY A 69 2.18 -20.15 19.06
C GLY A 69 3.36 -20.29 18.09
N VAL A 70 4.59 -20.31 18.59
CA VAL A 70 5.81 -20.49 17.79
C VAL A 70 5.81 -21.84 17.09
N VAL A 71 5.47 -22.94 17.79
CA VAL A 71 5.39 -24.28 17.19
C VAL A 71 4.36 -24.30 16.06
N LYS A 72 3.17 -23.71 16.26
CA LYS A 72 2.15 -23.61 15.19
C LYS A 72 2.64 -22.77 14.01
N CYS A 73 3.36 -21.67 14.26
CA CYS A 73 3.99 -20.90 13.18
C CYS A 73 5.06 -21.72 12.44
N LEU A 74 5.89 -22.50 13.12
CA LEU A 74 6.88 -23.37 12.48
C LEU A 74 6.22 -24.46 11.62
N LEU A 75 5.10 -25.03 12.06
CA LEU A 75 4.33 -25.97 11.24
C LEU A 75 3.79 -25.30 9.97
N ILE A 76 3.24 -24.10 10.09
CA ILE A 76 2.78 -23.31 8.93
C ILE A 76 3.96 -22.98 8.00
N LEU A 77 5.09 -22.53 8.55
CA LEU A 77 6.31 -22.26 7.78
C LEU A 77 6.77 -23.49 7.02
N SER A 78 6.72 -24.66 7.64
CA SER A 78 7.12 -25.92 7.01
C SER A 78 6.25 -26.24 5.80
N VAL A 79 4.94 -25.98 5.88
CA VAL A 79 4.02 -26.12 4.74
C VAL A 79 4.32 -25.09 3.65
N VAL A 80 4.57 -23.82 4.00
CA VAL A 80 4.94 -22.77 3.04
C VAL A 80 6.22 -23.14 2.30
N VAL A 81 7.28 -23.50 3.04
CA VAL A 81 8.57 -23.92 2.47
C VAL A 81 8.41 -25.14 1.58
N LEU A 82 7.58 -26.12 1.97
CA LEU A 82 7.31 -27.29 1.15
C LEU A 82 6.66 -26.89 -0.18
N VAL A 83 5.59 -26.09 -0.13
CA VAL A 83 4.88 -25.62 -1.34
C VAL A 83 5.81 -24.81 -2.23
N ASP A 84 6.48 -23.81 -1.68
CA ASP A 84 7.42 -22.96 -2.42
C ASP A 84 8.53 -23.81 -3.05
N SER A 85 9.07 -24.79 -2.31
CA SER A 85 10.16 -25.63 -2.82
C SER A 85 9.70 -26.57 -3.94
N ILE A 86 8.46 -27.06 -3.91
CA ILE A 86 7.85 -27.85 -4.99
C ILE A 86 7.72 -27.00 -6.26
N PHE A 87 7.16 -25.78 -6.13
CA PHE A 87 6.93 -24.91 -7.29
C PHE A 87 8.23 -24.30 -7.85
N TYR A 88 9.20 -23.98 -7.00
CA TYR A 88 10.49 -23.43 -7.43
C TYR A 88 11.52 -24.51 -7.78
N ARG A 89 11.21 -25.79 -7.53
CA ARG A 89 12.10 -26.94 -7.73
C ARG A 89 13.45 -26.82 -7.01
N GLN A 90 13.51 -26.04 -5.94
CA GLN A 90 14.68 -25.83 -5.10
C GLN A 90 14.24 -25.52 -3.67
N PHE A 91 15.06 -25.83 -2.67
CA PHE A 91 14.75 -25.47 -1.29
C PHE A 91 14.65 -23.94 -1.16
N ALA A 92 13.47 -23.44 -0.82
CA ALA A 92 13.18 -22.01 -0.76
C ALA A 92 12.59 -21.63 0.61
N LEU A 93 13.38 -20.89 1.39
CA LEU A 93 12.91 -20.19 2.59
C LEU A 93 12.65 -18.72 2.25
N VAL A 94 11.55 -18.46 1.52
CA VAL A 94 11.25 -17.14 0.93
C VAL A 94 11.26 -16.00 1.96
N PRO A 95 10.65 -16.12 3.16
CA PRO A 95 10.69 -15.04 4.15
C PRO A 95 12.11 -14.68 4.58
N TRP A 96 13.01 -15.67 4.71
CA TRP A 96 14.42 -15.42 5.02
C TRP A 96 15.12 -14.76 3.84
N ASN A 97 14.91 -15.23 2.61
CA ASN A 97 15.54 -14.64 1.42
C ASN A 97 15.19 -13.15 1.26
N ILE A 98 13.95 -12.76 1.58
CA ILE A 98 13.51 -11.36 1.59
C ILE A 98 14.29 -10.56 2.64
N VAL A 99 14.43 -11.08 3.86
CA VAL A 99 15.18 -10.41 4.94
C VAL A 99 16.67 -10.32 4.58
N ALA A 100 17.26 -11.42 4.10
CA ALA A 100 18.64 -11.51 3.66
C ALA A 100 18.95 -10.47 2.58
N TYR A 101 18.10 -10.34 1.57
CA TYR A 101 18.30 -9.37 0.50
C TYR A 101 18.15 -7.91 0.99
N ASN A 102 17.08 -7.61 1.74
CA ASN A 102 16.76 -6.22 2.10
C ASN A 102 17.59 -5.66 3.26
N VAL A 103 18.01 -6.52 4.21
CA VAL A 103 18.74 -6.09 5.41
C VAL A 103 20.23 -6.41 5.30
N PHE A 104 20.58 -7.56 4.72
CA PHE A 104 21.94 -8.09 4.71
C PHE A 104 22.58 -8.12 3.30
N GLY A 105 21.92 -7.55 2.28
CA GLY A 105 22.35 -7.63 0.88
C GLY A 105 23.63 -6.86 0.53
N GLY A 106 24.08 -5.94 1.39
CA GLY A 106 25.28 -5.13 1.18
C GLY A 106 25.08 -3.96 0.22
N SER A 107 26.19 -3.37 -0.26
CA SER A 107 26.18 -2.22 -1.16
C SER A 107 25.63 -2.57 -2.56
N GLY A 108 24.76 -1.72 -3.10
CA GLY A 108 24.16 -1.91 -4.42
C GLY A 108 23.04 -2.96 -4.48
N LYS A 109 22.52 -3.39 -3.33
CA LYS A 109 21.34 -4.26 -3.21
C LYS A 109 20.35 -3.70 -2.19
N GLY A 110 19.21 -4.37 -2.06
CA GLY A 110 18.16 -4.00 -1.12
C GLY A 110 17.24 -2.91 -1.69
N PRO A 111 16.43 -2.28 -0.83
CA PRO A 111 15.31 -1.46 -1.30
C PRO A 111 15.75 -0.12 -1.93
N ASN A 112 16.90 0.42 -1.55
CA ASN A 112 17.36 1.75 -1.98
C ASN A 112 17.66 1.85 -3.50
N ILE A 113 17.87 0.72 -4.17
CA ILE A 113 18.12 0.68 -5.63
C ILE A 113 16.89 1.08 -6.46
N PHE A 114 15.71 1.17 -5.81
CA PHE A 114 14.46 1.61 -6.41
C PHE A 114 14.14 3.07 -6.06
N GLY A 115 15.11 3.83 -5.54
CA GLY A 115 14.98 5.25 -5.19
C GLY A 115 14.87 5.49 -3.68
N THR A 116 14.92 6.76 -3.29
CA THR A 116 14.84 7.18 -1.87
C THR A 116 13.97 8.41 -1.73
N GLU A 117 13.33 8.57 -0.57
CA GLU A 117 12.40 9.67 -0.31
C GLU A 117 12.79 10.37 1.01
N PRO A 118 12.49 11.68 1.17
CA PRO A 118 12.81 12.41 2.38
C PRO A 118 12.04 11.87 3.59
N TRP A 119 12.53 12.15 4.80
CA TRP A 119 11.90 11.70 6.05
C TRP A 119 10.42 12.14 6.20
N THR A 120 10.04 13.25 5.55
CA THR A 120 8.66 13.77 5.57
C THR A 120 7.65 12.93 4.77
N PHE A 121 8.11 11.96 3.98
CA PHE A 121 7.27 11.18 3.07
C PHE A 121 6.10 10.51 3.79
N TYR A 122 6.34 9.77 4.87
CA TYR A 122 5.25 9.05 5.53
C TYR A 122 4.28 9.97 6.26
N PHE A 123 4.75 11.09 6.81
CA PHE A 123 3.86 12.14 7.35
C PHE A 123 2.92 12.67 6.27
N LYS A 124 3.45 13.02 5.09
CA LYS A 124 2.65 13.48 3.95
C LYS A 124 1.68 12.38 3.49
N ASN A 125 2.15 11.14 3.36
CA ASN A 125 1.34 10.01 2.93
C ASN A 125 0.15 9.77 3.87
N ILE A 126 0.38 9.63 5.17
CA ILE A 126 -0.73 9.38 6.11
C ILE A 126 -1.66 10.58 6.25
N LEU A 127 -1.16 11.82 6.20
CA LEU A 127 -2.02 13.01 6.22
C LEU A 127 -2.89 13.11 4.96
N LEU A 128 -2.34 12.77 3.80
CA LEU A 128 -3.09 12.76 2.55
C LEU A 128 -4.19 11.68 2.60
N ASN A 129 -3.88 10.47 3.04
CA ASN A 129 -4.81 9.34 3.01
C ASN A 129 -5.81 9.32 4.17
N PHE A 130 -5.41 9.74 5.36
CA PHE A 130 -6.21 9.65 6.59
C PHE A 130 -6.56 11.01 7.19
N ASN A 131 -6.14 12.14 6.61
CA ASN A 131 -6.51 13.49 7.03
C ASN A 131 -6.44 13.74 8.55
N MET A 132 -7.53 14.15 9.19
CA MET A 132 -7.65 14.33 10.64
C MET A 132 -7.36 13.04 11.41
N TRP A 133 -7.69 11.86 10.86
CA TRP A 133 -7.44 10.58 11.52
C TRP A 133 -5.95 10.30 11.68
N ALA A 134 -5.10 10.76 10.75
CA ALA A 134 -3.64 10.69 10.93
C ALA A 134 -3.17 11.58 12.10
N VAL A 135 -3.72 12.79 12.23
CA VAL A 135 -3.39 13.69 13.34
C VAL A 135 -3.81 13.05 14.68
N LEU A 136 -5.01 12.46 14.74
CA LEU A 136 -5.47 11.72 15.91
C LEU A 136 -4.60 10.49 16.21
N ALA A 137 -4.21 9.72 15.20
CA ALA A 137 -3.34 8.57 15.40
C ALA A 137 -1.98 8.97 16.01
N LEU A 138 -1.36 10.03 15.48
CA LEU A 138 -0.09 10.57 15.98
C LEU A 138 -0.21 11.23 17.37
N SER A 139 -1.40 11.71 17.76
CA SER A 139 -1.63 12.32 19.06
C SER A 139 -1.98 11.33 20.18
N SER A 140 -2.09 10.03 19.88
CA SER A 140 -2.52 9.03 20.86
C SER A 140 -1.60 8.90 22.08
N ILE A 141 -0.28 8.83 21.92
CA ILE A 141 0.66 8.86 23.07
C ILE A 141 0.57 10.18 23.84
N PRO A 142 0.69 11.38 23.22
CA PRO A 142 0.51 12.65 23.92
C PRO A 142 -0.81 12.74 24.72
N LEU A 143 -1.92 12.29 24.13
CA LEU A 143 -3.23 12.30 24.78
C LEU A 143 -3.31 11.32 25.96
N LEU A 144 -2.71 10.14 25.84
CA LEU A 144 -2.60 9.19 26.96
C LEU A 144 -1.77 9.75 28.12
N VAL A 145 -0.66 10.44 27.82
CA VAL A 145 0.16 11.12 28.85
C VAL A 145 -0.65 12.22 29.54
N LEU A 146 -1.36 13.06 28.77
CA LEU A 146 -2.23 14.09 29.34
C LEU A 146 -3.36 13.49 30.19
N GLN A 147 -3.96 12.38 29.75
CA GLN A 147 -4.98 11.67 30.52
C GLN A 147 -4.43 11.15 31.85
N ALA A 148 -3.22 10.57 31.84
CA ALA A 148 -2.57 10.06 33.04
C ALA A 148 -2.24 11.18 34.05
N LEU A 149 -1.77 12.33 33.57
CA LEU A 149 -1.41 13.48 34.42
C LEU A 149 -2.61 14.20 35.01
N PHE A 150 -3.67 14.42 34.21
CA PHE A 150 -4.80 15.28 34.60
C PHE A 150 -6.06 14.52 35.03
N ARG A 151 -6.14 13.21 34.82
CA ARG A 151 -7.27 12.36 35.25
C ARG A 151 -6.83 11.04 35.90
N PRO A 152 -5.93 11.06 36.92
CA PRO A 152 -5.43 9.84 37.54
C PRO A 152 -6.53 9.00 38.22
N HIS A 153 -7.56 9.64 38.79
CA HIS A 153 -8.66 8.94 39.48
C HIS A 153 -9.64 8.20 38.56
N LYS A 154 -9.55 8.37 37.23
CA LYS A 154 -10.46 7.73 36.26
C LYS A 154 -9.80 6.61 35.46
N THR A 155 -8.49 6.41 35.60
CA THR A 155 -7.73 5.45 34.78
C THR A 155 -6.83 4.61 35.68
N SER A 156 -7.03 3.29 35.72
CA SER A 156 -6.14 2.42 36.48
C SER A 156 -4.78 2.28 35.79
N ALA A 157 -3.72 1.99 36.55
CA ALA A 157 -2.39 1.75 36.00
C ALA A 157 -2.38 0.59 34.97
N GLN A 158 -3.21 -0.43 35.18
CA GLN A 158 -3.37 -1.55 34.25
C GLN A 158 -4.01 -1.10 32.93
N THR A 159 -5.05 -0.24 32.99
CA THR A 159 -5.68 0.32 31.79
C THR A 159 -4.71 1.21 31.01
N LEU A 160 -3.89 2.00 31.71
CA LEU A 160 -2.89 2.85 31.07
C LEU A 160 -1.82 2.01 30.39
N PHE A 161 -1.28 1.01 31.08
CA PHE A 161 -0.29 0.08 30.53
C PHE A 161 -0.83 -0.60 29.27
N ARG A 162 -2.06 -1.12 29.33
CA ARG A 162 -2.74 -1.71 28.18
C ARG A 162 -2.89 -0.72 27.03
N SER A 163 -3.34 0.50 27.30
CA SER A 163 -3.52 1.54 26.28
C SER A 163 -2.20 1.89 25.59
N VAL A 164 -1.10 1.94 26.35
CA VAL A 164 0.25 2.11 25.79
C VAL A 164 0.60 0.95 24.85
N THR A 165 0.40 -0.30 25.28
CA THR A 165 0.65 -1.47 24.42
C THR A 165 -0.14 -1.41 23.12
N LEU A 166 -1.42 -1.02 23.17
CA LEU A 166 -2.27 -0.93 21.99
C LEU A 166 -1.79 0.10 20.97
N VAL A 167 -1.21 1.22 21.42
CA VAL A 167 -0.77 2.30 20.51
C VAL A 167 0.63 2.10 19.95
N MET A 168 1.47 1.35 20.66
CA MET A 168 2.89 1.17 20.33
C MET A 168 3.18 0.56 18.94
N PRO A 169 2.44 -0.44 18.42
CA PRO A 169 2.73 -1.03 17.10
C PRO A 169 2.76 0.01 15.98
N PHE A 170 1.85 0.98 15.99
CA PHE A 170 1.83 2.05 14.99
C PHE A 170 3.08 2.93 15.09
N TYR A 171 3.45 3.40 16.28
CA TYR A 171 4.62 4.27 16.46
C TYR A 171 5.92 3.55 16.15
N MET A 172 6.08 2.31 16.61
CA MET A 172 7.25 1.49 16.32
C MET A 172 7.41 1.31 14.81
N TRP A 173 6.34 0.90 14.11
CA TRP A 173 6.36 0.71 12.67
C TRP A 173 6.65 2.01 11.91
N PHE A 174 5.96 3.09 12.28
CA PHE A 174 6.12 4.41 11.68
C PHE A 174 7.55 4.93 11.86
N ALA A 175 8.16 4.73 13.03
CA ALA A 175 9.55 5.10 13.29
C ALA A 175 10.53 4.28 12.44
N ILE A 176 10.39 2.94 12.43
CA ILE A 176 11.25 2.05 11.64
C ILE A 176 11.30 2.51 10.18
N PHE A 177 10.14 2.67 9.53
CA PHE A 177 10.09 3.02 8.11
C PHE A 177 10.42 4.48 7.82
N THR A 178 10.14 5.42 8.73
CA THR A 178 10.56 6.82 8.56
C THR A 178 12.09 6.95 8.54
N LEU A 179 12.78 6.14 9.34
CA LEU A 179 14.25 6.11 9.39
C LEU A 179 14.89 5.43 8.17
N GLN A 180 14.17 4.56 7.46
CA GLN A 180 14.69 3.93 6.24
C GLN A 180 14.73 4.94 5.07
N PRO A 181 15.82 5.00 4.27
CA PRO A 181 15.91 5.91 3.12
C PRO A 181 14.86 5.62 2.04
N HIS A 182 14.71 4.37 1.65
CA HIS A 182 13.67 3.93 0.72
C HIS A 182 12.29 3.88 1.40
N LYS A 183 11.28 4.38 0.70
CA LYS A 183 9.93 4.49 1.23
C LYS A 183 8.92 4.18 0.14
N GLU A 184 7.89 3.43 0.50
CA GLU A 184 6.76 3.14 -0.37
C GLU A 184 5.50 3.15 0.47
N GLU A 185 4.40 3.61 -0.11
CA GLU A 185 3.10 3.62 0.57
C GLU A 185 2.70 2.22 1.05
N ARG A 186 2.95 1.18 0.26
CA ARG A 186 2.60 -0.21 0.58
C ARG A 186 3.27 -0.75 1.85
N PHE A 187 4.41 -0.19 2.27
CA PHE A 187 5.06 -0.59 3.53
C PHE A 187 4.25 -0.18 4.76
N MET A 188 3.33 0.78 4.64
CA MET A 188 2.46 1.19 5.75
C MET A 188 1.20 0.33 5.88
N TYR A 189 0.85 -0.49 4.88
CA TYR A 189 -0.38 -1.29 4.88
C TYR A 189 -0.52 -2.21 6.11
N PRO A 190 0.54 -2.88 6.62
CA PRO A 190 0.45 -3.64 7.86
C PRO A 190 0.09 -2.79 9.09
N ALA A 191 0.44 -1.49 9.09
CA ALA A 191 0.24 -0.59 10.22
C ALA A 191 -1.12 0.13 10.23
N TYR A 192 -1.86 0.14 9.11
CA TYR A 192 -3.15 0.85 9.03
C TYR A 192 -4.21 0.43 10.05
N PRO A 193 -4.36 -0.86 10.44
CA PRO A 193 -5.26 -1.23 11.51
C PRO A 193 -4.91 -0.58 12.86
N PHE A 194 -3.62 -0.41 13.14
CA PHE A 194 -3.13 0.26 14.36
C PHE A 194 -3.25 1.77 14.25
N LEU A 195 -3.07 2.36 13.07
CA LEU A 195 -3.38 3.78 12.84
C LEU A 195 -4.85 4.06 13.16
N ALA A 196 -5.76 3.22 12.66
CA ALA A 196 -7.19 3.33 12.93
C ALA A 196 -7.50 3.18 14.44
N LEU A 197 -6.87 2.20 15.12
CA LEU A 197 -7.00 2.03 16.56
C LEU A 197 -6.51 3.25 17.33
N ASN A 198 -5.33 3.78 17.00
CA ASN A 198 -4.76 4.96 17.66
C ASN A 198 -5.65 6.18 17.46
N ALA A 199 -6.17 6.38 16.24
CA ALA A 199 -7.11 7.46 15.95
C ALA A 199 -8.40 7.31 16.77
N SER A 200 -8.91 6.09 16.92
CA SER A 200 -10.09 5.78 17.72
C SER A 200 -9.86 6.03 19.21
N ILE A 201 -8.71 5.63 19.75
CA ILE A 201 -8.33 5.89 21.16
C ILE A 201 -8.23 7.40 21.39
N SER A 202 -7.52 8.13 20.53
CA SER A 202 -7.41 9.58 20.61
C SER A 202 -8.77 10.27 20.54
N LEU A 203 -9.62 9.87 19.60
CA LEU A 203 -10.97 10.40 19.49
C LEU A 203 -11.74 10.12 20.78
N HIS A 204 -11.69 8.90 21.30
CA HIS A 204 -12.37 8.54 22.56
C HIS A 204 -11.91 9.42 23.72
N ILE A 205 -10.61 9.65 23.88
CA ILE A 205 -10.05 10.53 24.93
C ILE A 205 -10.57 11.96 24.77
N VAL A 206 -10.53 12.50 23.55
CA VAL A 206 -11.05 13.84 23.23
C VAL A 206 -12.54 13.94 23.54
N LEU A 207 -13.34 12.95 23.15
CA LEU A 207 -14.77 12.90 23.42
C LEU A 207 -15.08 12.78 24.91
N ALA A 208 -14.33 11.96 25.66
CA ALA A 208 -14.47 11.85 27.10
C ALA A 208 -14.07 13.15 27.83
N TYR A 209 -13.23 13.99 27.23
CA TYR A 209 -12.93 15.33 27.73
C TYR A 209 -14.06 16.31 27.42
N ILE A 210 -14.47 16.42 26.14
CA ILE A 210 -15.55 17.30 25.67
C ILE A 210 -16.89 16.97 26.35
N GLY A 211 -17.19 15.69 26.52
CA GLY A 211 -18.41 15.18 27.12
C GLY A 211 -18.48 15.30 28.64
N SER A 212 -17.43 15.79 29.31
CA SER A 212 -17.47 16.00 30.76
C SER A 212 -18.54 17.02 31.16
N SER A 213 -19.37 16.67 32.14
CA SER A 213 -20.41 17.54 32.72
C SER A 213 -19.97 18.18 34.04
N ASP A 214 -18.69 18.05 34.40
CA ASP A 214 -18.15 18.63 35.63
C ASP A 214 -18.25 20.17 35.62
N PRO A 215 -19.09 20.78 36.48
CA PRO A 215 -19.29 22.23 36.52
C PRO A 215 -18.03 23.03 36.85
N GLY A 216 -17.04 22.38 37.48
CA GLY A 216 -15.74 22.98 37.81
C GLY A 216 -14.83 23.19 36.59
N THR A 217 -15.15 22.58 35.45
CA THR A 217 -14.38 22.71 34.20
C THR A 217 -15.02 23.67 33.21
N LEU A 218 -14.23 24.42 32.44
CA LEU A 218 -14.74 25.30 31.38
C LEU A 218 -15.61 24.55 30.36
N VAL A 219 -15.22 23.30 30.05
CA VAL A 219 -15.95 22.42 29.13
C VAL A 219 -17.30 21.98 29.70
N GLY A 220 -17.41 21.76 31.01
CA GLY A 220 -18.67 21.41 31.68
C GLY A 220 -19.76 22.45 31.50
N LYS A 221 -19.38 23.74 31.37
CA LYS A 221 -20.30 24.88 31.18
C LYS A 221 -20.83 25.02 29.75
N ILE A 222 -20.24 24.32 28.78
CA ILE A 222 -20.67 24.41 27.37
C ILE A 222 -21.99 23.63 27.19
N PRO A 223 -23.02 24.20 26.53
CA PRO A 223 -24.27 23.50 26.26
C PRO A 223 -24.08 22.21 25.46
N ALA A 224 -24.87 21.18 25.77
CA ALA A 224 -24.77 19.87 25.11
C ALA A 224 -24.92 19.94 23.58
N LYS A 225 -25.80 20.81 23.07
CA LYS A 225 -25.98 21.03 21.62
C LYS A 225 -24.70 21.56 20.95
N VAL A 226 -23.97 22.44 21.62
CA VAL A 226 -22.70 22.99 21.10
C VAL A 226 -21.61 21.92 21.13
N LYS A 227 -21.52 21.13 22.20
CA LYS A 227 -20.61 19.97 22.28
C LYS A 227 -20.84 18.97 21.15
N LEU A 228 -22.11 18.70 20.83
CA LEU A 228 -22.50 17.83 19.72
C LEU A 228 -22.03 18.40 18.38
N ILE A 229 -22.25 19.69 18.12
CA ILE A 229 -21.80 20.36 16.88
C ILE A 229 -20.28 20.29 16.72
N ILE A 230 -19.53 20.66 17.77
CA ILE A 230 -18.06 20.65 17.78
C ILE A 230 -17.50 19.23 17.55
N THR A 231 -18.25 18.20 17.96
CA THR A 231 -17.86 16.80 17.76
C THR A 231 -18.21 16.28 16.38
N VAL A 232 -19.45 16.49 15.94
CA VAL A 232 -20.00 15.84 14.74
C VAL A 232 -19.48 16.50 13.46
N ILE A 233 -19.37 17.83 13.42
CA ILE A 233 -18.95 18.53 12.20
C ILE A 233 -17.54 18.10 11.74
N PRO A 234 -16.50 18.09 12.59
CA PRO A 234 -15.16 17.67 12.15
C PRO A 234 -15.12 16.21 11.66
N VAL A 235 -15.88 15.32 12.30
CA VAL A 235 -15.97 13.91 11.89
C VAL A 235 -16.63 13.79 10.52
N LEU A 236 -17.77 14.44 10.31
CA LEU A 236 -18.44 14.47 9.00
C LEU A 236 -17.54 15.09 7.93
N LEU A 237 -16.83 16.17 8.24
CA LEU A 237 -15.89 16.80 7.32
C LEU A 237 -14.76 15.84 6.94
N ALA A 238 -14.15 15.15 7.91
CA ALA A 238 -13.08 14.19 7.66
C ALA A 238 -13.54 13.01 6.79
N ILE A 239 -14.76 12.50 7.00
CA ILE A 239 -15.38 11.47 6.17
C ILE A 239 -15.57 11.99 4.74
N ASN A 240 -16.17 13.17 4.57
CA ASN A 240 -16.42 13.76 3.25
C ASN A 240 -15.12 14.05 2.49
N ILE A 241 -14.08 14.55 3.16
CA ILE A 241 -12.74 14.74 2.55
C ILE A 241 -12.17 13.40 2.09
N GLY A 242 -12.32 12.33 2.88
CA GLY A 242 -11.89 10.98 2.50
C GLY A 242 -12.63 10.44 1.27
N LEU A 243 -13.95 10.62 1.22
CA LEU A 243 -14.77 10.24 0.06
C LEU A 243 -14.38 11.04 -1.19
N LEU A 244 -14.25 12.36 -1.07
CA LEU A 244 -13.81 13.24 -2.17
C LEU A 244 -12.41 12.88 -2.65
N ARG A 245 -11.49 12.50 -1.76
CA ARG A 245 -10.17 12.00 -2.14
C ARG A 245 -10.29 10.69 -2.93
N THR A 246 -11.10 9.74 -2.46
CA THR A 246 -11.28 8.44 -3.11
C THR A 246 -11.83 8.62 -4.53
N VAL A 247 -12.93 9.36 -4.67
CA VAL A 247 -13.48 9.74 -5.99
C VAL A 247 -12.41 10.46 -6.80
N GLY A 248 -11.69 11.38 -6.16
CA GLY A 248 -10.66 12.18 -6.78
C GLY A 248 -9.53 11.36 -7.41
N MET A 249 -9.08 10.30 -6.74
CA MET A 249 -8.05 9.38 -7.23
C MET A 249 -8.59 8.49 -8.35
N VAL A 250 -9.79 7.92 -8.17
CA VAL A 250 -10.41 7.04 -9.17
C VAL A 250 -10.62 7.80 -10.48
N THR A 251 -11.23 8.99 -10.46
CA THR A 251 -11.49 9.74 -11.69
C THR A 251 -10.23 10.34 -12.30
N ALA A 252 -9.15 10.52 -11.53
CA ALA A 252 -7.89 11.09 -12.01
C ALA A 252 -7.03 10.08 -12.78
N TYR A 253 -7.10 8.80 -12.40
CA TYR A 253 -6.09 7.80 -12.77
C TYR A 253 -6.65 6.48 -13.30
N SER A 254 -7.97 6.32 -13.45
CA SER A 254 -8.59 5.08 -13.95
C SER A 254 -8.27 4.75 -15.42
N ALA A 255 -7.74 5.69 -16.20
CA ALA A 255 -7.49 5.49 -17.62
C ALA A 255 -6.59 4.29 -17.92
N SER A 256 -5.55 4.05 -17.11
CA SER A 256 -4.62 2.93 -17.32
C SER A 256 -5.27 1.55 -17.15
N LEU A 257 -6.48 1.48 -16.61
CA LEU A 257 -7.28 0.26 -16.56
C LEU A 257 -8.35 0.23 -17.66
N GLN A 258 -8.94 1.39 -17.98
CA GLN A 258 -10.11 1.49 -18.86
C GLN A 258 -9.79 1.52 -20.36
N VAL A 259 -8.57 1.89 -20.77
CA VAL A 259 -8.26 1.98 -22.21
C VAL A 259 -8.34 0.62 -22.92
N PHE A 260 -8.13 -0.48 -22.19
CA PHE A 260 -8.15 -1.83 -22.74
C PHE A 260 -9.55 -2.39 -22.97
N ASP A 261 -10.61 -1.75 -22.45
CA ASP A 261 -12.00 -2.18 -22.68
C ASP A 261 -12.32 -2.24 -24.18
N ALA A 262 -11.69 -1.39 -25.00
CA ALA A 262 -11.84 -1.39 -26.45
C ALA A 262 -11.27 -2.65 -27.13
N LEU A 263 -10.33 -3.36 -26.50
CA LEU A 263 -9.81 -4.63 -27.01
C LEU A 263 -10.77 -5.79 -26.74
N LEU A 264 -11.60 -5.68 -25.70
CA LEU A 264 -12.58 -6.69 -25.32
C LEU A 264 -13.88 -6.60 -26.13
N GLN A 265 -14.21 -5.43 -26.68
CA GLN A 265 -15.47 -5.13 -27.38
C GLN A 265 -15.41 -5.34 -28.90
N THR A 266 -14.55 -6.22 -29.39
CA THR A 266 -14.39 -6.41 -30.85
C THR A 266 -15.40 -7.41 -31.39
N ASP A 267 -16.37 -6.95 -32.20
CA ASP A 267 -17.34 -7.76 -32.97
C ASP A 267 -16.69 -8.56 -34.15
N GLY A 268 -15.36 -8.68 -34.14
CA GLY A 268 -14.55 -9.27 -35.22
C GLY A 268 -13.55 -10.30 -34.72
N ALA A 269 -12.52 -10.57 -35.53
CA ALA A 269 -11.44 -11.47 -35.12
C ALA A 269 -10.71 -10.88 -33.87
N PRO A 270 -10.44 -11.70 -32.84
CA PRO A 270 -9.78 -11.23 -31.64
C PRO A 270 -8.43 -10.56 -31.96
N PRO A 271 -8.08 -9.42 -31.35
CA PRO A 271 -6.84 -8.70 -31.66
C PRO A 271 -5.58 -9.45 -31.19
N GLU A 272 -4.73 -9.90 -32.11
CA GLU A 272 -3.47 -10.59 -31.79
C GLU A 272 -2.23 -9.67 -31.88
N GLY A 273 -1.10 -10.11 -31.32
CA GLY A 273 0.21 -9.45 -31.46
C GLY A 273 0.70 -8.79 -30.16
N PHE A 274 1.33 -7.62 -30.26
CA PHE A 274 1.98 -6.98 -29.10
C PHE A 274 1.30 -5.67 -28.68
N VAL A 275 1.07 -5.53 -27.37
CA VAL A 275 0.71 -4.27 -26.70
C VAL A 275 1.96 -3.74 -26.04
N CYS A 276 2.52 -2.68 -26.61
CA CYS A 276 3.77 -2.14 -26.17
C CYS A 276 3.59 -1.02 -25.13
N TYR A 277 4.55 -0.94 -24.20
CA TYR A 277 4.65 0.10 -23.20
C TYR A 277 6.04 0.73 -23.26
N GLY A 278 6.09 2.06 -23.38
CA GLY A 278 7.33 2.84 -23.27
C GLY A 278 7.36 3.58 -21.95
N LYS A 279 7.14 4.90 -22.00
CA LYS A 279 7.12 5.78 -20.82
C LYS A 279 6.06 5.44 -19.76
N GLU A 280 5.03 4.68 -20.14
CA GLU A 280 3.94 4.25 -19.24
C GLU A 280 4.11 2.85 -18.64
N TRP A 281 5.29 2.23 -18.77
CA TRP A 281 5.55 0.86 -18.29
C TRP A 281 5.17 0.64 -16.82
N TYR A 282 5.39 1.63 -15.95
CA TYR A 282 5.12 1.53 -14.50
C TYR A 282 3.63 1.62 -14.15
N ARG A 283 2.77 1.94 -15.14
CA ARG A 283 1.31 1.92 -15.01
C ARG A 283 0.67 0.72 -15.68
N TYR A 284 1.48 -0.20 -16.20
CA TYR A 284 1.02 -1.47 -16.72
C TYR A 284 0.28 -2.25 -15.61
N PRO A 285 -1.03 -2.55 -15.78
CA PRO A 285 -1.79 -3.13 -14.69
C PRO A 285 -1.51 -4.62 -14.51
N SER A 286 -1.69 -5.42 -15.56
CA SER A 286 -1.40 -6.86 -15.61
C SER A 286 -1.78 -7.43 -16.98
N SER A 287 -1.20 -8.58 -17.36
CA SER A 287 -1.64 -9.37 -18.53
C SER A 287 -3.08 -9.87 -18.40
N PHE A 288 -3.64 -9.93 -17.19
CA PHE A 288 -5.04 -10.32 -16.97
C PHE A 288 -6.07 -9.36 -17.59
N PHE A 289 -5.66 -8.13 -17.93
CA PHE A 289 -6.51 -7.16 -18.63
C PHE A 289 -6.41 -7.25 -20.15
N LEU A 290 -5.56 -8.14 -20.68
CA LEU A 290 -5.45 -8.40 -22.11
C LEU A 290 -6.31 -9.62 -22.49
N PRO A 291 -6.96 -9.63 -23.67
CA PRO A 291 -7.68 -10.81 -24.15
C PRO A 291 -6.77 -12.06 -24.28
N ASN A 292 -7.36 -13.24 -24.09
CA ASN A 292 -6.66 -14.53 -24.16
C ASN A 292 -6.51 -15.05 -25.61
N ASN A 293 -5.86 -14.27 -26.47
CA ASN A 293 -5.76 -14.50 -27.91
C ASN A 293 -4.35 -14.19 -28.47
N ASN A 294 -3.31 -14.64 -27.76
CA ASN A 294 -1.91 -14.35 -28.10
C ASN A 294 -1.54 -12.86 -28.12
N LEU A 295 -2.37 -11.98 -27.55
CA LEU A 295 -1.98 -10.61 -27.28
C LEU A 295 -1.02 -10.59 -26.08
N ARG A 296 0.17 -10.01 -26.25
CA ARG A 296 1.23 -10.01 -25.23
C ARG A 296 1.71 -8.60 -24.94
N ALA A 297 1.96 -8.32 -23.66
CA ALA A 297 2.56 -7.07 -23.25
C ALA A 297 4.06 -7.10 -23.55
N LYS A 298 4.56 -6.06 -24.22
CA LYS A 298 5.98 -5.87 -24.53
C LYS A 298 6.44 -4.49 -24.10
N PHE A 299 7.74 -4.30 -23.97
CA PHE A 299 8.31 -3.01 -23.60
C PHE A 299 9.14 -2.46 -24.75
N VAL A 300 8.97 -1.18 -25.05
CA VAL A 300 9.86 -0.44 -25.96
C VAL A 300 10.82 0.40 -25.12
N GLN A 301 11.97 0.75 -25.70
CA GLN A 301 12.95 1.58 -25.00
C GLN A 301 12.33 2.93 -24.60
N SER A 302 12.54 3.36 -23.36
CA SER A 302 12.11 4.65 -22.81
C SER A 302 13.27 5.34 -22.08
N GLU A 303 13.04 6.41 -21.32
CA GLU A 303 14.08 7.02 -20.48
C GLU A 303 14.41 6.19 -19.24
N PHE A 304 13.59 5.17 -18.94
CA PHE A 304 13.88 4.24 -17.84
C PHE A 304 15.12 3.39 -18.17
N ARG A 305 16.05 3.29 -17.20
CA ARG A 305 17.31 2.55 -17.29
C ARG A 305 17.44 1.49 -16.19
N GLY A 306 16.31 1.01 -15.66
CA GLY A 306 16.27 -0.08 -14.69
C GLY A 306 15.86 -1.39 -15.33
N LEU A 307 15.74 -2.44 -14.51
CA LEU A 307 15.31 -3.75 -14.98
C LEU A 307 13.79 -3.77 -15.21
N LEU A 308 13.38 -4.03 -16.44
CA LEU A 308 11.96 -4.23 -16.79
C LEU A 308 11.50 -5.67 -16.49
N PRO A 309 10.18 -5.89 -16.30
CA PRO A 309 9.62 -7.22 -16.06
C PRO A 309 10.00 -8.23 -17.15
N GLY A 310 10.39 -9.43 -16.72
CA GLY A 310 10.62 -10.57 -17.62
C GLY A 310 9.36 -11.37 -17.90
N GLU A 311 9.35 -12.10 -19.02
CA GLU A 311 8.25 -12.99 -19.40
C GLU A 311 8.44 -14.37 -18.78
N PHE A 312 7.38 -14.86 -18.13
CA PHE A 312 7.37 -16.21 -17.58
C PHE A 312 7.19 -17.25 -18.69
N ALA A 313 7.83 -18.41 -18.52
CA ALA A 313 7.65 -19.53 -19.42
C ALA A 313 6.19 -20.05 -19.36
N GLU A 314 5.58 -20.23 -20.52
CA GLU A 314 4.19 -20.70 -20.64
C GLU A 314 4.10 -22.23 -20.55
N SER A 315 2.97 -22.72 -20.05
CA SER A 315 2.65 -24.15 -20.02
C SER A 315 2.57 -24.71 -21.44
N GLY A 316 3.18 -25.87 -21.69
CA GLY A 316 3.21 -26.47 -23.02
C GLY A 316 4.54 -26.29 -23.77
N ALA A 317 5.49 -25.51 -23.23
CA ALA A 317 6.86 -25.41 -23.75
C ALA A 317 7.72 -26.68 -23.56
N GLY A 318 7.10 -27.85 -23.32
CA GLY A 318 7.81 -29.11 -23.02
C GLY A 318 8.48 -29.17 -21.63
N LEU A 319 8.33 -28.13 -20.80
CA LEU A 319 9.02 -28.01 -19.51
C LEU A 319 8.23 -28.58 -18.31
N GLY A 320 7.00 -29.04 -18.52
CA GLY A 320 6.10 -29.56 -17.49
C GLY A 320 4.97 -28.59 -17.12
N TYR A 321 4.29 -28.84 -15.99
CA TYR A 321 3.19 -28.02 -15.49
C TYR A 321 3.72 -26.78 -14.75
N PHE A 322 3.28 -25.58 -15.14
CA PHE A 322 3.65 -24.27 -14.55
C PHE A 322 5.14 -23.85 -14.64
N PRO A 323 5.80 -23.93 -15.82
CA PRO A 323 7.23 -23.63 -15.93
C PRO A 323 7.65 -22.21 -15.56
N GLY A 324 6.71 -21.27 -15.58
CA GLY A 324 6.92 -19.92 -15.06
C GLY A 324 7.27 -19.84 -13.57
N THR A 325 7.01 -20.87 -12.76
CA THR A 325 7.33 -20.79 -11.32
C THR A 325 8.81 -21.05 -11.01
N TRP A 326 9.52 -21.86 -11.79
CA TRP A 326 10.94 -22.17 -11.53
C TRP A 326 11.91 -21.66 -12.61
N THR A 327 11.42 -21.29 -13.80
CA THR A 327 12.27 -20.79 -14.87
C THR A 327 12.50 -19.30 -14.69
N VAL A 328 13.72 -18.92 -14.34
CA VAL A 328 14.10 -17.50 -14.25
C VAL A 328 14.16 -16.92 -15.67
N PRO A 329 13.43 -15.83 -15.97
CA PRO A 329 13.55 -15.16 -17.25
C PRO A 329 15.00 -14.74 -17.53
N LYS A 330 15.39 -14.66 -18.81
CA LYS A 330 16.75 -14.23 -19.19
C LYS A 330 17.05 -12.81 -18.69
N GLY A 331 18.32 -12.52 -18.39
CA GLY A 331 18.80 -11.19 -18.04
C GLY A 331 18.29 -10.59 -16.71
N MET A 332 17.61 -11.38 -15.88
CA MET A 332 17.23 -10.96 -14.53
C MET A 332 18.47 -10.74 -13.64
N ASN A 333 18.44 -9.69 -12.83
CA ASN A 333 19.51 -9.37 -11.89
C ASN A 333 18.95 -8.77 -10.58
N ASP A 334 19.73 -8.86 -9.51
CA ASP A 334 19.34 -8.41 -8.16
C ASP A 334 19.87 -7.00 -7.84
N ARG A 335 20.13 -6.19 -8.86
CA ARG A 335 20.72 -4.84 -8.76
C ARG A 335 19.95 -3.78 -9.54
N ASN A 336 18.79 -4.11 -10.10
CA ASN A 336 17.97 -3.23 -10.93
C ASN A 336 18.75 -2.65 -12.14
N LEU A 337 19.69 -3.42 -12.70
CA LEU A 337 20.45 -3.02 -13.89
C LEU A 337 19.59 -3.20 -15.14
N GLU A 338 19.68 -2.24 -16.06
CA GLU A 338 19.06 -2.32 -17.38
C GLU A 338 19.49 -3.59 -18.12
N ASP A 339 18.51 -4.21 -18.78
CA ASP A 339 18.74 -5.34 -19.68
C ASP A 339 18.10 -5.01 -21.05
N PRO A 340 18.92 -4.71 -22.08
CA PRO A 340 18.42 -4.39 -23.42
C PRO A 340 17.61 -5.52 -24.06
N GLU A 341 17.78 -6.78 -23.64
CA GLU A 341 16.99 -7.91 -24.15
C GLU A 341 15.51 -7.83 -23.75
N LYS A 342 15.14 -6.93 -22.82
CA LYS A 342 13.74 -6.66 -22.48
C LYS A 342 13.00 -5.82 -23.51
N TYR A 343 13.73 -5.14 -24.39
CA TYR A 343 13.13 -4.25 -25.37
C TYR A 343 12.68 -5.01 -26.61
N THR A 344 11.50 -4.63 -27.09
CA THR A 344 10.94 -5.02 -28.38
C THR A 344 11.04 -3.83 -29.32
N ASP A 345 11.36 -4.09 -30.59
CA ASP A 345 11.37 -3.03 -31.59
C ASP A 345 9.95 -2.49 -31.79
N ILE A 346 9.80 -1.17 -31.86
CA ILE A 346 8.49 -0.53 -31.98
C ILE A 346 7.73 -0.96 -33.25
N SER A 347 8.46 -1.37 -34.30
CA SER A 347 7.89 -1.90 -35.52
C SER A 347 7.22 -3.28 -35.36
N GLN A 348 7.32 -3.91 -34.19
CA GLN A 348 6.59 -5.15 -33.89
C GLN A 348 5.32 -4.89 -33.06
N CYS A 349 5.10 -3.66 -32.62
CA CYS A 349 3.95 -3.30 -31.80
C CYS A 349 2.69 -3.19 -32.66
N THR A 350 1.69 -4.04 -32.38
CA THR A 350 0.34 -3.90 -32.95
C THR A 350 -0.40 -2.75 -32.28
N TYR A 351 -0.24 -2.66 -30.97
CA TYR A 351 -0.79 -1.61 -30.12
C TYR A 351 0.31 -0.96 -29.29
N LEU A 352 0.11 0.30 -28.95
CA LEU A 352 0.99 1.07 -28.09
C LEU A 352 0.17 1.84 -27.06
N VAL A 353 0.59 1.76 -25.81
CA VAL A 353 0.01 2.56 -24.73
C VAL A 353 0.89 3.77 -24.50
N ASP A 354 0.28 4.95 -24.65
CA ASP A 354 0.99 6.21 -24.51
C ASP A 354 0.15 7.24 -23.75
N SER A 355 0.81 8.27 -23.21
CA SER A 355 0.16 9.40 -22.56
C SER A 355 0.67 10.73 -23.14
N TYR A 356 -0.20 11.73 -23.16
CA TYR A 356 0.14 13.04 -23.69
C TYR A 356 -0.40 14.13 -22.77
N PHE A 357 0.50 14.97 -22.28
CA PHE A 357 0.18 16.15 -21.50
C PHE A 357 0.67 17.39 -22.26
N PRO A 358 -0.24 18.32 -22.64
CA PRO A 358 0.16 19.50 -23.38
C PRO A 358 1.29 20.29 -22.71
N GLY A 359 2.39 20.47 -23.45
CA GLY A 359 3.60 21.17 -22.98
C GLY A 359 4.73 20.25 -22.50
N ASP A 360 4.52 18.93 -22.47
CA ASP A 360 5.60 17.98 -22.18
C ASP A 360 6.62 17.92 -23.32
N LYS A 361 7.91 17.85 -22.93
CA LYS A 361 9.02 17.75 -23.89
C LYS A 361 9.14 16.32 -24.39
N GLU A 362 9.28 16.19 -25.70
CA GLU A 362 9.64 14.94 -26.36
C GLU A 362 11.13 14.66 -26.18
N THR A 363 11.47 13.39 -25.98
CA THR A 363 12.86 12.90 -26.07
C THR A 363 12.94 11.80 -27.14
N LYS A 364 14.15 11.51 -27.60
CA LYS A 364 14.37 10.47 -28.62
C LYS A 364 13.75 9.10 -28.24
N PRO A 365 13.89 8.60 -26.99
CA PRO A 365 13.26 7.34 -26.59
C PRO A 365 11.80 7.50 -26.09
N GLU A 366 11.29 8.72 -25.87
CA GLU A 366 9.91 8.96 -25.43
C GLU A 366 9.21 10.00 -26.32
N PRO A 367 8.99 9.70 -27.61
CA PRO A 367 8.27 10.59 -28.50
C PRO A 367 6.78 10.65 -28.18
N HIS A 368 6.12 11.67 -28.72
CA HIS A 368 4.67 11.87 -28.57
C HIS A 368 3.91 11.02 -29.58
N TYR A 369 3.87 9.70 -29.38
CA TYR A 369 3.21 8.75 -30.28
C TYR A 369 1.73 9.07 -30.51
N ILE A 370 1.05 9.65 -29.52
CA ILE A 370 -0.34 10.13 -29.64
C ILE A 370 -0.52 11.19 -30.74
N LEU A 371 0.52 11.98 -31.03
CA LEU A 371 0.50 13.04 -32.05
C LEU A 371 0.91 12.54 -33.44
N ASP A 372 1.56 11.38 -33.53
CA ASP A 372 1.95 10.74 -34.79
C ASP A 372 0.75 10.02 -35.42
N THR A 373 -0.08 10.78 -36.12
CA THR A 373 -1.30 10.28 -36.77
C THR A 373 -1.04 9.51 -38.07
N GLU A 374 0.19 9.59 -38.59
CA GLU A 374 0.62 8.86 -39.78
C GLU A 374 0.85 7.38 -39.46
N MET A 375 1.48 7.09 -38.31
CA MET A 375 1.78 5.72 -37.89
C MET A 375 0.71 5.13 -36.95
N TRP A 376 0.03 5.97 -36.16
CA TRP A 376 -0.85 5.52 -35.10
C TRP A 376 -2.29 6.03 -35.24
N GLU A 377 -3.22 5.14 -34.91
CA GLU A 377 -4.65 5.41 -34.80
C GLU A 377 -5.06 5.35 -33.32
N LYS A 378 -5.78 6.37 -32.83
CA LYS A 378 -6.32 6.39 -31.47
C LYS A 378 -7.52 5.44 -31.37
N VAL A 379 -7.37 4.30 -30.69
CA VAL A 379 -8.47 3.34 -30.48
C VAL A 379 -9.32 3.72 -29.28
N SER A 380 -8.67 4.03 -28.16
CA SER A 380 -9.34 4.37 -26.92
C SER A 380 -8.50 5.37 -26.14
N CYS A 381 -9.05 6.55 -25.91
CA CYS A 381 -8.41 7.60 -25.11
C CYS A 381 -9.32 7.97 -23.95
N LYS A 382 -8.73 8.10 -22.77
CA LYS A 382 -9.44 8.53 -21.55
C LYS A 382 -8.68 9.72 -20.92
N PRO A 383 -9.39 10.65 -20.26
CA PRO A 383 -8.74 11.73 -19.52
C PRO A 383 -7.84 11.18 -18.43
N PHE A 384 -6.65 11.75 -18.28
CA PHE A 384 -5.72 11.43 -17.20
C PHE A 384 -5.18 12.70 -16.56
N LEU A 385 -5.10 12.74 -15.23
CA LEU A 385 -4.81 14.00 -14.54
C LEU A 385 -3.38 14.49 -14.83
N ASP A 386 -3.28 15.73 -15.31
CA ASP A 386 -2.00 16.42 -15.45
C ASP A 386 -1.57 16.94 -14.08
N THR A 387 -0.63 16.23 -13.45
CA THR A 387 -0.16 16.57 -12.11
C THR A 387 0.76 17.79 -12.08
N ARG A 388 1.35 18.21 -13.22
CA ARG A 388 2.25 19.36 -13.32
C ARG A 388 1.46 20.66 -13.36
N ARG A 389 0.34 20.67 -14.09
CA ARG A 389 -0.52 21.86 -14.26
C ARG A 389 -1.69 21.92 -13.28
N THR A 390 -2.05 20.82 -12.64
CA THR A 390 -3.09 20.82 -11.60
C THR A 390 -2.54 21.27 -10.24
N GLY A 391 -3.19 22.26 -9.62
CA GLY A 391 -2.87 22.73 -8.28
C GLY A 391 -3.03 21.66 -7.19
N VAL A 392 -2.40 21.87 -6.03
CA VAL A 392 -2.39 20.89 -4.92
C VAL A 392 -3.79 20.45 -4.49
N LEU A 393 -4.75 21.38 -4.38
CA LEU A 393 -6.11 21.05 -3.94
C LEU A 393 -6.81 20.11 -4.93
N GLY A 394 -6.74 20.41 -6.22
CA GLY A 394 -7.31 19.58 -7.29
C GLY A 394 -6.66 18.19 -7.39
N ARG A 395 -5.38 18.06 -7.03
CA ARG A 395 -4.69 16.77 -6.92
C ARG A 395 -5.06 15.99 -5.65
N THR A 396 -5.46 16.68 -4.58
CA THR A 396 -5.65 16.06 -3.26
C THR A 396 -7.08 15.54 -3.05
N ILE A 397 -8.08 16.31 -3.48
CA ILE A 397 -9.51 15.97 -3.37
C ILE A 397 -10.21 16.17 -4.71
N TRP A 398 -11.34 15.50 -4.90
CA TRP A 398 -12.22 15.78 -6.04
C TRP A 398 -12.84 17.15 -5.91
N ILE A 399 -12.78 17.92 -7.01
CA ILE A 399 -13.36 19.24 -7.13
C ILE A 399 -14.21 19.22 -8.39
N PRO A 400 -15.51 19.58 -8.32
CA PRO A 400 -16.36 19.61 -9.50
C PRO A 400 -15.90 20.71 -10.46
N ASN A 401 -16.08 20.50 -11.75
CA ASN A 401 -15.77 21.50 -12.76
C ASN A 401 -16.97 22.45 -12.96
N LEU A 402 -17.15 23.40 -12.04
CA LEU A 402 -18.26 24.36 -12.07
C LEU A 402 -17.74 25.75 -12.49
N PRO A 403 -18.50 26.54 -13.29
CA PRO A 403 -18.05 27.82 -13.84
C PRO A 403 -17.61 28.87 -12.79
N PHE A 404 -18.14 28.78 -11.57
CA PHE A 404 -17.82 29.70 -10.48
C PHE A 404 -16.59 29.29 -9.66
N ILE A 405 -16.03 28.11 -9.88
CA ILE A 405 -14.80 27.65 -9.21
C ILE A 405 -13.59 28.20 -9.97
N PRO A 406 -12.69 28.97 -9.33
CA PRO A 406 -11.52 29.53 -9.99
C PRO A 406 -10.65 28.48 -10.70
N ASN A 407 -10.16 28.80 -11.89
CA ASN A 407 -9.34 27.91 -12.72
C ASN A 407 -8.14 27.28 -11.99
N LYS A 408 -7.54 27.99 -11.01
CA LYS A 408 -6.43 27.48 -10.19
C LYS A 408 -6.77 26.24 -9.34
N TYR A 409 -8.05 26.00 -9.07
CA TYR A 409 -8.54 24.84 -8.33
C TYR A 409 -9.12 23.76 -9.25
N GLN A 410 -9.37 24.09 -10.52
CA GLN A 410 -9.86 23.11 -11.48
C GLN A 410 -8.75 22.12 -11.84
N ARG A 411 -9.17 20.90 -12.19
CA ARG A 411 -8.27 19.84 -12.63
C ARG A 411 -7.94 20.03 -14.10
N VAL A 412 -6.66 19.93 -14.41
CA VAL A 412 -6.15 19.95 -15.78
C VAL A 412 -5.89 18.51 -16.21
N TRP A 413 -6.26 18.20 -17.45
CA TRP A 413 -6.23 16.84 -17.98
C TRP A 413 -5.27 16.75 -19.17
N GLY A 414 -4.57 15.63 -19.25
CA GLY A 414 -3.99 15.10 -20.48
C GLY A 414 -4.81 13.92 -21.00
N GLU A 415 -4.24 13.23 -21.98
CA GLU A 415 -4.82 12.03 -22.57
C GLU A 415 -3.96 10.82 -22.21
N TYR A 416 -4.61 9.70 -21.92
CA TYR A 416 -3.98 8.39 -21.85
C TYR A 416 -4.68 7.49 -22.85
N CYS A 417 -3.92 6.94 -23.80
CA CYS A 417 -4.46 6.34 -25.00
C CYS A 417 -3.89 4.94 -25.24
N LEU A 418 -4.76 4.07 -25.71
CA LEU A 418 -4.41 2.89 -26.48
C LEU A 418 -4.42 3.27 -27.97
N LEU A 419 -3.26 3.12 -28.59
CA LEU A 419 -3.04 3.37 -30.01
C LEU A 419 -2.95 2.02 -30.75
N LYS A 420 -3.47 1.97 -31.97
CA LYS A 420 -3.28 0.87 -32.91
C LYS A 420 -2.39 1.34 -34.04
N ARG A 421 -1.43 0.52 -34.44
CA ARG A 421 -0.58 0.86 -35.56
C ARG A 421 -1.38 0.79 -36.86
N ARG A 422 -1.23 1.80 -37.72
CA ARG A 422 -1.80 1.76 -39.06
C ARG A 422 -1.05 0.73 -39.89
N THR A 423 -1.79 -0.14 -40.56
CA THR A 423 -1.23 -0.97 -41.63
C THR A 423 -0.94 -0.06 -42.81
N ALA A 424 0.32 -0.04 -43.26
CA ALA A 424 0.73 0.67 -44.47
C ALA A 424 -0.03 0.16 -45.71
#